data_AF-A0A925BVG9-F1
#
_entry.id   AF-A0A925BVG9-F1
#
_cell.length_a   1.000
_cell.length_b   1.000
_cell.length_c   1.000
_cell.angle_alpha   90.00
_cell.angle_beta   90.00
_cell.angle_gamma   90.00
#
_symmetry.space_group_name_H-M   'P 1'
#
loop_
_entity.id
_entity.type
_entity.pdbx_description
1 polymer ?
#
loop_
_entity_poly.entity_id
_entity_poly.type
_entity_poly.pdbx_seq_one_letter_code
_entity_poly.pdbx_strand_id
1 'polypeptide(L)'
;MSPNLNAFLPYLIAGICVVSTNKPTSIQNNLFPVEQHSTDLFTNDEILDIKLSGSLRELFDDRDKTPSYYPVTLSYITKDSIEVKIPIRMRTRGHFRRMRGNCDYPPLLLNFEKSGNHSTLFENQNKIKLVTPCQSENYIFREWLVYKMYNLIEAKSFRTRLVRILCYDSKKKKELPSLYGILLEDDKEMAARNNMVMREKGTRGEYTDRDTYLKMAMFQYMIGNTDWSVPYLHNTKLIAADSFTLPHAVPYDFDHAGIVEAHYAYPPQELGLSSTKERRYRGYCLTNTKLFHDVLAIFKRHKIDFYKLYTNCQYLPARYIKSATKFLDDFYETINSPKKFAVATGRPCNKQYVDVVVKGLQSD
;
A
#
# COMPACT_ATOMS: atom_id res chain seq x y z
N MET A 1 -34.70 -58.15 55.14
CA MET A 1 -35.98 -58.84 54.81
C MET A 1 -36.03 -59.02 53.31
N SER A 2 -35.80 -60.25 52.86
CA SER A 2 -35.98 -60.75 51.49
C SER A 2 -37.49 -60.83 51.14
N PRO A 3 -37.94 -61.37 49.98
CA PRO A 3 -37.29 -61.58 48.67
C PRO A 3 -38.27 -61.33 47.46
N ASN A 4 -37.87 -61.83 46.28
CA ASN A 4 -38.65 -62.39 45.16
C ASN A 4 -38.74 -61.52 43.89
N LEU A 5 -37.98 -61.82 42.82
CA LEU A 5 -38.16 -62.92 41.85
C LEU A 5 -39.59 -63.02 41.29
N ASN A 6 -39.74 -62.70 40.00
CA ASN A 6 -40.48 -63.55 39.07
C ASN A 6 -39.94 -63.38 37.65
N ALA A 7 -39.54 -64.53 37.09
CA ALA A 7 -39.10 -64.75 35.73
C ALA A 7 -40.31 -65.03 34.84
N PHE A 8 -40.26 -64.67 33.54
CA PHE A 8 -40.80 -65.48 32.44
C PHE A 8 -40.14 -65.04 31.10
N LEU A 9 -39.36 -65.95 30.53
CA LEU A 9 -38.87 -66.05 29.14
C LEU A 9 -39.93 -66.88 28.34
N PRO A 10 -39.75 -67.28 27.06
CA PRO A 10 -38.94 -66.80 25.92
C PRO A 10 -39.74 -66.72 24.58
N TYR A 11 -39.00 -66.55 23.48
CA TYR A 11 -39.20 -66.97 22.07
C TYR A 11 -39.15 -65.77 21.10
N LEU A 12 -38.28 -65.69 20.10
CA LEU A 12 -37.11 -66.48 19.69
C LEU A 12 -36.48 -65.75 18.47
N ILE A 13 -35.17 -65.98 18.23
CA ILE A 13 -34.49 -65.94 16.90
C ILE A 13 -34.32 -64.53 16.28
N ALA A 14 -33.16 -64.09 15.80
CA ALA A 14 -31.82 -64.65 15.70
C ALA A 14 -30.87 -63.50 15.31
N GLY A 15 -29.57 -63.69 15.51
CA GLY A 15 -28.58 -62.83 14.87
C GLY A 15 -27.30 -62.74 15.68
N ILE A 16 -26.36 -63.62 15.36
CA ILE A 16 -25.02 -63.75 15.92
C ILE A 16 -24.32 -62.38 15.95
N CYS A 17 -23.92 -61.93 17.14
CA CYS A 17 -22.90 -60.89 17.31
C CYS A 17 -21.53 -61.47 16.96
N VAL A 18 -21.03 -61.17 15.76
CA VAL A 18 -19.59 -61.14 15.50
C VAL A 18 -19.14 -59.69 15.62
N VAL A 19 -18.30 -59.42 16.63
CA VAL A 19 -17.55 -58.17 16.73
C VAL A 19 -16.57 -58.15 15.57
N SER A 20 -16.91 -57.40 14.52
CA SER A 20 -16.01 -57.15 13.39
C SER A 20 -15.59 -55.69 13.40
N THR A 21 -14.34 -55.47 13.77
CA THR A 21 -13.60 -54.24 13.53
C THR A 21 -13.46 -54.03 12.02
N ASN A 22 -14.36 -53.25 11.41
CA ASN A 22 -14.20 -52.83 10.02
C ASN A 22 -14.04 -51.31 9.93
N LYS A 23 -12.80 -50.91 9.58
CA LYS A 23 -12.50 -49.65 8.90
C LYS A 23 -13.46 -49.44 7.72
N PRO A 24 -13.87 -48.20 7.42
CA PRO A 24 -14.15 -47.80 6.06
C PRO A 24 -12.89 -47.22 5.43
N THR A 25 -12.69 -47.70 4.22
CA THR A 25 -11.63 -47.49 3.25
C THR A 25 -11.53 -46.04 2.79
N SER A 26 -10.33 -45.70 2.37
CA SER A 26 -9.90 -44.48 1.69
C SER A 26 -10.86 -43.93 0.63
N ILE A 27 -11.12 -42.63 0.69
CA ILE A 27 -11.11 -41.78 -0.51
C ILE A 27 -10.04 -40.72 -0.24
N GLN A 28 -8.87 -40.92 -0.85
CA GLN A 28 -7.86 -39.88 -0.98
C GLN A 28 -8.40 -38.81 -1.92
N ASN A 29 -9.05 -37.79 -1.35
CA ASN A 29 -9.05 -36.48 -1.99
C ASN A 29 -7.76 -35.78 -1.56
N ASN A 30 -6.69 -36.08 -2.30
CA ASN A 30 -5.52 -35.21 -2.37
C ASN A 30 -5.94 -33.89 -3.01
N LEU A 31 -6.61 -33.05 -2.25
CA LEU A 31 -6.51 -31.61 -2.43
C LEU A 31 -5.37 -31.19 -1.52
N PHE A 32 -4.15 -31.35 -2.02
CA PHE A 32 -3.05 -30.52 -1.54
C PHE A 32 -3.59 -29.08 -1.59
N PRO A 33 -3.54 -28.32 -0.48
CA PRO A 33 -3.48 -26.89 -0.63
C PRO A 33 -2.26 -26.70 -1.53
N VAL A 34 -2.48 -26.18 -2.74
CA VAL A 34 -1.38 -25.51 -3.43
C VAL A 34 -0.94 -24.48 -2.40
N GLU A 35 0.19 -24.72 -1.75
CA GLU A 35 0.90 -23.67 -1.06
C GLU A 35 1.12 -22.61 -2.15
N GLN A 36 0.27 -21.60 -2.15
CA GLN A 36 0.64 -20.33 -2.72
C GLN A 36 1.89 -19.96 -1.92
N HIS A 37 3.06 -20.22 -2.50
CA HIS A 37 4.29 -19.59 -2.06
C HIS A 37 4.00 -18.09 -2.08
N SER A 38 3.60 -17.56 -0.92
CA SER A 38 3.46 -16.13 -0.73
C SER A 38 4.86 -15.59 -0.97
N THR A 39 5.02 -14.89 -2.08
CA THR A 39 6.27 -14.24 -2.43
C THR A 39 6.57 -13.25 -1.30
N ASP A 40 7.63 -13.54 -0.54
CA ASP A 40 8.06 -12.78 0.64
C ASP A 40 8.36 -11.30 0.34
N LEU A 41 8.28 -10.90 -0.93
CA LEU A 41 8.67 -9.60 -1.42
C LEU A 41 7.96 -8.44 -0.71
N PHE A 42 6.67 -8.56 -0.39
CA PHE A 42 5.91 -7.46 0.24
C PHE A 42 5.37 -7.79 1.64
N THR A 43 5.66 -8.99 2.16
CA THR A 43 5.32 -9.40 3.53
C THR A 43 6.45 -9.15 4.52
N ASN A 44 7.68 -9.09 4.05
CA ASN A 44 8.86 -8.79 4.87
C ASN A 44 9.23 -7.30 4.79
N ASP A 45 9.40 -6.69 5.96
CA ASP A 45 9.74 -5.27 6.12
C ASP A 45 11.26 -5.02 6.21
N GLU A 46 12.09 -6.07 6.23
CA GLU A 46 13.55 -5.95 6.14
C GLU A 46 13.95 -5.31 4.80
N ILE A 47 14.95 -4.41 4.89
CA ILE A 47 15.52 -3.77 3.71
C ILE A 47 16.06 -4.84 2.77
N LEU A 48 15.58 -4.81 1.53
CA LEU A 48 16.11 -5.67 0.48
C LEU A 48 17.26 -4.97 -0.23
N ASP A 49 18.44 -5.59 -0.17
CA ASP A 49 19.59 -5.18 -0.96
C ASP A 49 19.48 -5.70 -2.39
N ILE A 50 19.47 -4.78 -3.35
CA ILE A 50 19.49 -5.10 -4.77
C ILE A 50 20.65 -4.40 -5.47
N LYS A 51 21.15 -5.03 -6.53
CA LYS A 51 22.06 -4.43 -7.50
C LYS A 51 21.36 -4.31 -8.85
N LEU A 52 21.46 -3.14 -9.45
CA LEU A 52 21.05 -2.88 -10.82
C LEU A 52 22.29 -2.72 -11.68
N SER A 53 22.40 -3.48 -12.75
CA SER A 53 23.53 -3.44 -13.68
C SER A 53 23.05 -3.26 -15.12
N GLY A 54 23.48 -2.21 -15.79
CA GLY A 54 23.06 -1.91 -17.16
C GLY A 54 23.55 -0.54 -17.64
N SER A 55 22.97 -0.04 -18.73
CA SER A 55 23.21 1.35 -19.19
C SER A 55 22.43 2.35 -18.34
N LEU A 56 22.68 2.35 -17.03
CA LEU A 56 21.84 3.04 -16.04
C LEU A 56 21.83 4.55 -16.23
N ARG A 57 22.95 5.17 -16.61
CA ARG A 57 22.97 6.61 -16.87
C ARG A 57 22.05 6.99 -18.02
N GLU A 58 22.07 6.22 -19.12
CA GLU A 58 21.16 6.44 -20.25
C GLU A 58 19.69 6.21 -19.86
N LEU A 59 19.41 5.16 -19.09
CA LEU A 59 18.09 4.92 -18.51
C LEU A 59 17.63 6.09 -17.65
N PHE A 60 18.50 6.58 -16.76
CA PHE A 60 18.21 7.75 -15.93
C PHE A 60 18.14 9.03 -16.77
N ASP A 61 18.76 9.10 -17.93
CA ASP A 61 18.74 10.29 -18.77
C ASP A 61 17.55 10.31 -19.74
N ASP A 62 16.95 9.15 -20.04
CA ASP A 62 15.72 9.03 -20.82
C ASP A 62 14.51 9.52 -20.03
N ARG A 63 14.10 10.75 -20.35
CA ARG A 63 13.14 11.57 -19.62
C ARG A 63 11.96 11.97 -20.51
N ASP A 64 11.88 11.37 -21.69
CA ASP A 64 10.89 11.71 -22.70
C ASP A 64 9.48 11.33 -22.24
N LYS A 65 8.48 11.85 -22.95
CA LYS A 65 7.07 11.53 -22.66
C LYS A 65 6.80 10.02 -22.75
N THR A 66 7.44 9.34 -23.70
CA THR A 66 7.36 7.90 -23.94
C THR A 66 8.76 7.26 -23.85
N PRO A 67 9.29 7.06 -22.63
CA PRO A 67 10.65 6.57 -22.46
C PRO A 67 10.77 5.10 -22.86
N SER A 68 11.92 4.75 -23.42
CA SER A 68 12.26 3.41 -23.89
C SER A 68 12.56 2.47 -22.73
N TYR A 69 12.40 1.17 -22.99
CA TYR A 69 12.88 0.14 -22.07
C TYR A 69 14.36 -0.16 -22.33
N TYR A 70 15.14 -0.14 -21.26
CA TYR A 70 16.56 -0.49 -21.23
C TYR A 70 16.75 -1.86 -20.58
N PRO A 71 17.60 -2.74 -21.14
CA PRO A 71 17.96 -4.00 -20.50
C PRO A 71 18.79 -3.73 -19.24
N VAL A 72 18.42 -4.35 -18.13
CA VAL A 72 19.10 -4.26 -16.83
C VAL A 72 19.13 -5.65 -16.21
N THR A 73 20.22 -6.01 -15.56
CA THR A 73 20.26 -7.16 -14.66
C THR A 73 19.99 -6.69 -13.24
N LEU A 74 18.91 -7.19 -12.64
CA LEU A 74 18.68 -7.06 -11.21
C LEU A 74 19.32 -8.27 -10.51
N SER A 75 20.10 -8.04 -9.46
CA SER A 75 20.58 -9.12 -8.60
C SER A 75 20.40 -8.82 -7.12
N TYR A 76 20.31 -9.87 -6.31
CA TYR A 76 20.26 -9.81 -4.86
C TYR A 76 20.87 -11.09 -4.27
N ILE A 77 21.22 -11.04 -2.99
CA ILE A 77 21.79 -12.17 -2.26
C ILE A 77 20.71 -12.76 -1.35
N THR A 78 20.47 -14.07 -1.48
CA THR A 78 19.55 -14.83 -0.63
C THR A 78 20.13 -15.01 0.79
N LYS A 79 19.30 -15.49 1.73
CA LYS A 79 19.76 -15.82 3.09
C LYS A 79 20.86 -16.89 3.09
N ASP A 80 20.87 -17.77 2.11
CA ASP A 80 21.89 -18.82 1.93
C ASP A 80 23.14 -18.34 1.18
N SER A 81 23.33 -17.02 1.08
CA SER A 81 24.47 -16.37 0.38
C SER A 81 24.58 -16.67 -1.12
N ILE A 82 23.50 -17.16 -1.74
CA ILE A 82 23.41 -17.37 -3.19
C ILE A 82 23.06 -16.05 -3.87
N GLU A 83 23.81 -15.65 -4.89
CA GLU A 83 23.47 -14.52 -5.77
C GLU A 83 22.45 -14.96 -6.83
N VAL A 84 21.27 -14.34 -6.81
CA VAL A 84 20.24 -14.53 -7.84
C VAL A 84 20.30 -13.36 -8.83
N LYS A 85 20.31 -13.66 -10.13
CA LYS A 85 20.34 -12.68 -11.22
C LYS A 85 19.09 -12.82 -12.09
N ILE A 86 18.42 -11.71 -12.31
CA ILE A 86 17.19 -11.64 -13.08
C ILE A 86 17.38 -10.61 -14.20
N PRO A 87 17.35 -11.04 -15.48
CA PRO A 87 17.28 -10.10 -16.59
C PRO A 87 15.90 -9.41 -16.57
N ILE A 88 15.91 -8.09 -16.52
CA ILE A 88 14.70 -7.26 -16.55
C ILE A 88 14.85 -6.15 -17.58
N ARG A 89 13.73 -5.51 -17.89
CA ARG A 89 13.70 -4.26 -18.62
C ARG A 89 13.27 -3.15 -17.69
N MET A 90 13.88 -1.98 -17.80
CA MET A 90 13.55 -0.83 -16.96
C MET A 90 13.32 0.40 -17.82
N ARG A 91 12.42 1.27 -17.37
CA ARG A 91 12.23 2.60 -17.97
C ARG A 91 11.88 3.61 -16.89
N THR A 92 12.01 4.89 -17.20
CA THR A 92 11.52 5.95 -16.33
C THR A 92 9.99 6.01 -16.39
N ARG A 93 9.37 6.47 -15.30
CA ARG A 93 7.91 6.60 -15.20
C ARG A 93 7.53 7.92 -14.51
N GLY A 94 6.22 8.18 -14.48
CA GLY A 94 5.66 9.35 -13.84
C GLY A 94 5.70 10.59 -14.73
N HIS A 95 5.02 11.65 -14.27
CA HIS A 95 4.98 12.93 -14.97
C HIS A 95 5.89 13.93 -14.27
N PHE A 96 5.47 14.45 -13.10
CA PHE A 96 6.19 15.48 -12.35
C PHE A 96 7.61 15.05 -11.97
N ARG A 97 7.73 13.92 -11.25
CA ARG A 97 9.03 13.38 -10.78
C ARG A 97 9.92 12.83 -11.91
N ARG A 98 9.38 12.66 -13.12
CA ARG A 98 10.19 12.32 -14.28
C ARG A 98 10.92 13.54 -14.80
N MET A 99 10.40 14.76 -14.70
CA MET A 99 11.03 15.91 -15.34
C MET A 99 12.37 16.28 -14.67
N ARG A 100 13.43 16.50 -15.47
CA ARG A 100 14.77 16.88 -14.96
C ARG A 100 14.78 18.13 -14.09
N GLY A 101 13.92 19.11 -14.41
CA GLY A 101 13.80 20.33 -13.61
C GLY A 101 13.26 20.11 -12.20
N ASN A 102 12.65 18.94 -11.94
CA ASN A 102 12.03 18.63 -10.66
C ASN A 102 12.84 17.60 -9.85
N CYS A 103 13.43 16.59 -10.50
CA CYS A 103 14.10 15.49 -9.83
C CYS A 103 15.41 15.08 -10.52
N ASP A 104 16.42 14.79 -9.70
CA ASP A 104 17.67 14.17 -10.14
C ASP A 104 17.45 12.69 -10.45
N TYR A 105 16.77 11.98 -9.54
CA TYR A 105 16.44 10.56 -9.66
C TYR A 105 14.96 10.39 -10.05
N PRO A 106 14.66 9.77 -11.20
CA PRO A 106 13.30 9.55 -11.64
C PRO A 106 12.72 8.29 -10.99
N PRO A 107 11.41 8.17 -10.81
CA PRO A 107 10.84 6.88 -10.50
C PRO A 107 10.99 5.94 -11.71
N LEU A 108 11.25 4.67 -11.43
CA LEU A 108 11.49 3.63 -12.44
C LEU A 108 10.34 2.62 -12.45
N LEU A 109 10.15 1.98 -13.59
CA LEU A 109 9.27 0.82 -13.74
C LEU A 109 10.12 -0.37 -14.12
N LEU A 110 10.18 -1.37 -13.23
CA LEU A 110 10.82 -2.65 -13.47
C LEU A 110 9.81 -3.54 -14.19
N ASN A 111 10.25 -4.17 -15.27
CA ASN A 111 9.44 -5.05 -16.10
C ASN A 111 10.15 -6.41 -16.19
N PHE A 112 9.57 -7.39 -15.53
CA PHE A 112 10.04 -8.75 -15.45
C PHE A 112 9.48 -9.54 -16.63
N GLU A 113 10.31 -10.32 -17.29
CA GLU A 113 9.83 -11.25 -18.31
C GLU A 113 9.12 -12.42 -17.62
N LYS A 114 8.01 -12.89 -18.20
CA LYS A 114 7.14 -13.91 -17.57
C LYS A 114 7.87 -15.19 -17.18
N SER A 115 8.96 -15.54 -17.87
CA SER A 115 9.76 -16.73 -17.60
C SER A 115 11.02 -16.46 -16.76
N GLY A 116 11.38 -15.18 -16.55
CA GLY A 116 12.70 -14.79 -16.05
C GLY A 116 12.83 -14.77 -14.53
N ASN A 117 11.72 -14.88 -13.78
CA ASN A 117 11.68 -14.70 -12.33
C ASN A 117 11.12 -15.92 -11.56
N HIS A 118 10.93 -17.06 -12.22
CA HIS A 118 10.52 -18.30 -11.54
C HIS A 118 11.52 -18.70 -10.45
N SER A 119 11.00 -19.19 -9.31
CA SER A 119 11.82 -19.57 -8.15
C SER A 119 12.74 -18.45 -7.64
N THR A 120 12.32 -17.19 -7.77
CA THR A 120 13.00 -16.02 -7.21
C THR A 120 12.09 -15.27 -6.24
N LEU A 121 12.65 -14.38 -5.42
CA LEU A 121 11.89 -13.46 -4.58
C LEU A 121 10.86 -12.62 -5.38
N PHE A 122 11.13 -12.38 -6.66
CA PHE A 122 10.28 -11.63 -7.57
C PHE A 122 9.34 -12.52 -8.38
N GLU A 123 9.16 -13.78 -8.01
CA GLU A 123 8.26 -14.70 -8.72
C GLU A 123 6.84 -14.13 -8.86
N ASN A 124 6.19 -14.43 -9.98
CA ASN A 124 4.86 -13.93 -10.37
C ASN A 124 4.75 -12.40 -10.56
N GLN A 125 5.79 -11.63 -10.24
CA GLN A 125 5.81 -10.20 -10.49
C GLN A 125 5.94 -9.93 -11.99
N ASN A 126 5.08 -9.09 -12.54
CA ASN A 126 5.19 -8.65 -13.94
C ASN A 126 5.85 -7.28 -14.02
N LYS A 127 5.29 -6.32 -13.28
CA LYS A 127 5.80 -4.95 -13.22
C LYS A 127 5.82 -4.47 -11.79
N ILE A 128 6.91 -3.81 -11.41
CA ILE A 128 7.02 -3.19 -10.09
C ILE A 128 7.44 -1.74 -10.27
N LYS A 129 6.72 -0.84 -9.59
CA LYS A 129 7.11 0.56 -9.51
C LYS A 129 8.22 0.68 -8.47
N LEU A 130 9.35 1.26 -8.88
CA LEU A 130 10.42 1.64 -7.98
C LEU A 130 10.38 3.17 -7.78
N VAL A 131 9.94 3.59 -6.61
CA VAL A 131 10.02 4.99 -6.17
C VAL A 131 11.47 5.27 -5.79
N THR A 132 12.02 6.35 -6.34
CA THR A 132 13.40 6.79 -6.09
C THR A 132 13.41 8.14 -5.38
N PRO A 133 14.56 8.58 -4.84
CA PRO A 133 14.64 9.74 -3.94
C PRO A 133 14.18 11.09 -4.49
N CYS A 134 14.01 11.23 -5.81
CA CYS A 134 13.86 12.51 -6.50
C CYS A 134 15.04 13.45 -6.23
N GLN A 135 15.02 14.17 -5.11
CA GLN A 135 16.06 15.12 -4.66
C GLN A 135 16.75 14.68 -3.34
N SER A 136 16.13 13.82 -2.52
CA SER A 136 16.68 13.44 -1.20
C SER A 136 16.18 12.09 -0.72
N GLU A 137 17.09 11.23 -0.25
CA GLU A 137 16.75 9.91 0.30
C GLU A 137 15.87 10.00 1.55
N ASN A 138 15.93 11.13 2.27
CA ASN A 138 15.04 11.35 3.40
C ASN A 138 13.56 11.21 3.00
N TYR A 139 13.18 11.63 1.79
CA TYR A 139 11.79 11.53 1.33
C TYR A 139 11.35 10.08 1.14
N ILE A 140 12.27 9.16 0.81
CA ILE A 140 11.97 7.73 0.68
C ILE A 140 11.51 7.17 2.03
N PHE A 141 12.28 7.37 3.08
CA PHE A 141 11.92 6.84 4.40
C PHE A 141 10.61 7.45 4.91
N ARG A 142 10.41 8.74 4.67
CA ARG A 142 9.19 9.44 5.09
C ARG A 142 7.96 8.96 4.35
N GLU A 143 8.02 8.84 3.03
CA GLU A 143 6.92 8.33 2.20
C GLU A 143 6.63 6.85 2.52
N TRP A 144 7.67 6.04 2.69
CA TRP A 144 7.56 4.64 3.08
C TRP A 144 6.79 4.46 4.41
N LEU A 145 7.11 5.26 5.43
CA LEU A 145 6.39 5.21 6.70
C LEU A 145 4.91 5.59 6.56
N VAL A 146 4.55 6.47 5.62
CA VAL A 146 3.13 6.79 5.35
C VAL A 146 2.40 5.55 4.81
N TYR A 147 3.01 4.77 3.92
CA TYR A 147 2.42 3.49 3.51
C TYR A 147 2.25 2.54 4.70
N LYS A 148 3.25 2.44 5.58
CA LYS A 148 3.17 1.59 6.79
C LYS A 148 2.09 2.06 7.76
N MET A 149 1.89 3.36 7.94
CA MET A 149 0.76 3.88 8.73
C MET A 149 -0.58 3.48 8.13
N TYR A 150 -0.75 3.57 6.81
CA TYR A 150 -2.02 3.19 6.18
C TYR A 150 -2.29 1.68 6.28
N ASN A 151 -1.25 0.85 6.15
CA ASN A 151 -1.36 -0.61 6.30
C ASN A 151 -1.88 -1.03 7.69
N LEU A 152 -1.65 -0.24 8.75
CA LEU A 152 -2.17 -0.52 10.09
C LEU A 152 -3.69 -0.39 10.21
N ILE A 153 -4.33 0.43 9.36
CA ILE A 153 -5.76 0.77 9.49
C ILE A 153 -6.65 0.22 8.36
N GLU A 154 -6.05 -0.26 7.28
CA GLU A 154 -6.76 -0.82 6.13
C GLU A 154 -5.93 -1.89 5.41
N ALA A 155 -6.50 -3.09 5.24
CA ALA A 155 -5.87 -4.20 4.51
C ALA A 155 -5.92 -4.02 2.98
N LYS A 156 -6.96 -3.32 2.49
CA LYS A 156 -7.11 -2.84 1.11
C LYS A 156 -6.19 -1.63 0.86
N SER A 157 -4.90 -1.86 1.00
CA SER A 157 -3.85 -0.87 0.88
C SER A 157 -2.70 -1.45 0.08
N PHE A 158 -1.92 -0.59 -0.59
CA PHE A 158 -0.68 -1.01 -1.21
C PHE A 158 0.35 -1.40 -0.15
N ARG A 159 1.02 -2.52 -0.38
CA ARG A 159 2.23 -2.89 0.38
C ARG A 159 3.47 -2.32 -0.30
N THR A 160 4.50 -2.12 0.51
CA THR A 160 5.78 -1.57 0.07
C THR A 160 6.94 -2.29 0.72
N ARG A 161 8.07 -2.38 0.00
CA ARG A 161 9.35 -2.82 0.55
C ARG A 161 10.42 -1.77 0.32
N LEU A 162 11.12 -1.43 1.38
CA LEU A 162 12.28 -0.54 1.33
C LEU A 162 13.45 -1.31 0.71
N VAL A 163 14.12 -0.70 -0.26
CA VAL A 163 15.28 -1.28 -0.94
C VAL A 163 16.48 -0.37 -0.83
N ARG A 164 17.66 -0.97 -0.69
CA ARG A 164 18.95 -0.29 -0.92
C ARG A 164 19.50 -0.78 -2.25
N ILE A 165 19.85 0.16 -3.11
CA ILE A 165 20.10 -0.07 -4.52
C ILE A 165 21.54 0.27 -4.84
N LEU A 166 22.33 -0.76 -5.14
CA LEU A 166 23.66 -0.61 -5.73
C LEU A 166 23.51 -0.44 -7.25
N CYS A 167 24.02 0.65 -7.79
CA CYS A 167 23.91 0.96 -9.20
C CYS A 167 25.26 0.77 -9.90
N TYR A 168 25.31 -0.08 -10.92
CA TYR A 168 26.50 -0.29 -11.75
C TYR A 168 26.20 0.07 -13.21
N ASP A 169 26.90 1.07 -13.73
CA ASP A 169 26.82 1.44 -15.14
C ASP A 169 27.80 0.60 -15.97
N SER A 170 27.27 -0.31 -16.78
CA SER A 170 28.08 -1.25 -17.56
C SER A 170 28.80 -0.60 -18.74
N LYS A 171 28.28 0.51 -19.29
CA LYS A 171 28.92 1.25 -20.38
C LYS A 171 30.13 2.04 -19.89
N LYS A 172 30.03 2.66 -18.72
CA LYS A 172 31.13 3.40 -18.08
C LYS A 172 32.01 2.52 -17.18
N LYS A 173 31.63 1.25 -16.97
CA LYS A 173 32.29 0.29 -16.07
C LYS A 173 32.50 0.89 -14.67
N LYS A 174 31.48 1.57 -14.15
CA LYS A 174 31.58 2.38 -12.93
C LYS A 174 30.39 2.17 -12.01
N GLU A 175 30.68 2.09 -10.71
CA GLU A 175 29.66 2.17 -9.67
C GLU A 175 29.16 3.61 -9.53
N LEU A 176 27.84 3.76 -9.53
CA LEU A 176 27.15 5.00 -9.20
C LEU A 176 26.84 4.99 -7.70
N PRO A 177 26.56 6.16 -7.08
CA PRO A 177 26.14 6.22 -5.70
C PRO A 177 24.98 5.25 -5.42
N SER A 178 25.08 4.51 -4.33
CA SER A 178 23.95 3.71 -3.85
C SER A 178 22.79 4.62 -3.46
N LEU A 179 21.57 4.16 -3.66
CA LEU A 179 20.38 4.91 -3.30
C LEU A 179 19.34 4.04 -2.60
N TYR A 180 18.55 4.62 -1.70
CA TYR A 180 17.34 3.99 -1.17
C TYR A 180 16.15 4.20 -2.10
N GLY A 181 15.22 3.26 -2.11
CA GLY A 181 13.97 3.35 -2.86
C GLY A 181 12.85 2.52 -2.26
N ILE A 182 11.66 2.61 -2.85
CA ILE A 182 10.49 1.83 -2.44
C ILE A 182 10.04 0.98 -3.62
N LEU A 183 10.01 -0.33 -3.44
CA LEU A 183 9.22 -1.21 -4.30
C LEU A 183 7.76 -1.09 -3.86
N LEU A 184 6.88 -0.75 -4.79
CA LEU A 184 5.45 -0.61 -4.56
C LEU A 184 4.72 -1.77 -5.26
N GLU A 185 3.86 -2.45 -4.50
CA GLU A 185 3.00 -3.56 -4.96
C GLU A 185 2.23 -3.17 -6.23
N ASP A 186 2.12 -4.11 -7.18
CA ASP A 186 1.33 -3.91 -8.39
C ASP A 186 -0.15 -3.74 -8.05
N ASP A 187 -0.87 -2.92 -8.81
CA ASP A 187 -2.27 -2.62 -8.49
C ASP A 187 -3.20 -3.82 -8.69
N LYS A 188 -2.92 -4.68 -9.69
CA LYS A 188 -3.69 -5.91 -9.90
C LYS A 188 -3.40 -6.94 -8.82
N GLU A 189 -2.15 -7.04 -8.36
CA GLU A 189 -1.78 -7.93 -7.26
C GLU A 189 -2.39 -7.46 -5.94
N MET A 190 -2.36 -6.15 -5.65
CA MET A 190 -3.02 -5.55 -4.49
C MET A 190 -4.52 -5.85 -4.51
N ALA A 191 -5.19 -5.68 -5.66
CA ALA A 191 -6.60 -6.03 -5.81
C ALA A 191 -6.85 -7.53 -5.60
N ALA A 192 -6.05 -8.40 -6.25
CA ALA A 192 -6.17 -9.85 -6.14
C ALA A 192 -5.96 -10.35 -4.72
N ARG A 193 -4.99 -9.81 -3.97
CA ARG A 193 -4.75 -10.11 -2.55
C ARG A 193 -5.97 -9.81 -1.68
N ASN A 194 -6.82 -8.89 -2.09
CA ASN A 194 -8.05 -8.52 -1.40
C ASN A 194 -9.30 -9.22 -2.00
N ASN A 195 -9.13 -10.21 -2.87
CA ASN A 195 -10.20 -10.88 -3.62
C ASN A 195 -11.04 -9.90 -4.45
N MET A 196 -10.38 -8.95 -5.10
CA MET A 196 -11.01 -7.87 -5.87
C MET A 196 -10.34 -7.69 -7.23
N VAL A 197 -11.02 -6.94 -8.10
CA VAL A 197 -10.54 -6.50 -9.41
C VAL A 197 -10.46 -4.98 -9.48
N MET A 198 -9.60 -4.48 -10.35
CA MET A 198 -9.45 -3.04 -10.62
C MET A 198 -10.70 -2.46 -11.28
N ARG A 199 -11.05 -1.22 -10.90
CA ARG A 199 -12.05 -0.40 -11.58
C ARG A 199 -11.38 0.79 -12.26
N GLU A 200 -11.43 0.79 -13.58
CA GLU A 200 -10.76 1.78 -14.42
C GLU A 200 -11.51 3.11 -14.55
N LYS A 201 -12.79 3.15 -14.15
CA LYS A 201 -13.61 4.37 -14.16
C LYS A 201 -13.77 4.90 -12.74
N GLY A 202 -13.40 6.16 -12.55
CA GLY A 202 -13.63 6.88 -11.31
C GLY A 202 -15.12 7.05 -11.01
N THR A 203 -15.42 7.31 -9.75
CA THR A 203 -16.78 7.57 -9.27
C THR A 203 -16.76 8.63 -8.17
N ARG A 204 -17.94 9.15 -7.80
CA ARG A 204 -18.05 10.04 -6.65
C ARG A 204 -17.78 9.27 -5.37
N GLY A 205 -17.21 9.92 -4.35
CA GLY A 205 -16.90 9.29 -3.06
C GLY A 205 -18.14 8.67 -2.39
N GLU A 206 -19.30 9.29 -2.58
CA GLU A 206 -20.59 8.82 -2.07
C GLU A 206 -21.04 7.49 -2.71
N TYR A 207 -20.46 7.11 -3.85
CA TYR A 207 -20.70 5.84 -4.55
C TYR A 207 -19.53 4.87 -4.41
N THR A 208 -18.78 4.99 -3.31
CA THR A 208 -17.78 4.01 -2.88
C THR A 208 -18.22 3.39 -1.56
N ASP A 209 -17.57 2.31 -1.15
CA ASP A 209 -17.75 1.76 0.19
C ASP A 209 -17.43 2.84 1.24
N ARG A 210 -18.44 3.17 2.06
CA ARG A 210 -18.40 4.31 2.97
C ARG A 210 -17.28 4.18 4.00
N ASP A 211 -17.12 3.02 4.60
CA ASP A 211 -16.23 2.86 5.75
C ASP A 211 -14.76 2.95 5.30
N THR A 212 -14.41 2.31 4.18
CA THR A 212 -13.07 2.46 3.58
C THR A 212 -12.82 3.88 3.06
N TYR A 213 -13.81 4.54 2.46
CA TYR A 213 -13.69 5.93 2.01
C TYR A 213 -13.44 6.89 3.17
N LEU A 214 -14.21 6.79 4.26
CA LEU A 214 -14.05 7.69 5.41
C LEU A 214 -12.71 7.45 6.13
N LYS A 215 -12.24 6.19 6.21
CA LYS A 215 -10.88 5.89 6.69
C LYS A 215 -9.81 6.52 5.80
N MET A 216 -9.93 6.38 4.47
CA MET A 216 -9.01 7.02 3.52
C MET A 216 -9.04 8.55 3.68
N ALA A 217 -10.20 9.19 3.65
CA ALA A 217 -10.31 10.65 3.75
C ALA A 217 -9.76 11.19 5.08
N MET A 218 -10.01 10.49 6.19
CA MET A 218 -9.45 10.84 7.49
C MET A 218 -7.93 10.62 7.54
N PHE A 219 -7.43 9.57 6.89
CA PHE A 219 -5.99 9.31 6.78
C PHE A 219 -5.29 10.42 5.98
N GLN A 220 -5.82 10.76 4.80
CA GLN A 220 -5.29 11.86 3.98
C GLN A 220 -5.30 13.18 4.75
N TYR A 221 -6.35 13.44 5.54
CA TYR A 221 -6.39 14.59 6.45
C TYR A 221 -5.29 14.54 7.53
N MET A 222 -5.11 13.40 8.19
CA MET A 222 -4.07 13.20 9.22
C MET A 222 -2.68 13.52 8.68
N ILE A 223 -2.33 13.00 7.50
CA ILE A 223 -1.01 13.19 6.90
C ILE A 223 -0.85 14.52 6.14
N GLY A 224 -1.91 15.34 6.10
CA GLY A 224 -1.90 16.62 5.39
C GLY A 224 -1.82 16.48 3.87
N ASN A 225 -2.33 15.37 3.32
CA ASN A 225 -2.33 15.15 1.88
C ASN A 225 -3.63 15.66 1.26
N THR A 226 -3.49 16.60 0.33
CA THR A 226 -4.60 17.18 -0.42
C THR A 226 -4.53 16.87 -1.91
N ASP A 227 -3.53 16.13 -2.37
CA ASP A 227 -3.30 15.82 -3.77
C ASP A 227 -3.86 14.45 -4.14
N TRP A 228 -5.20 14.31 -4.13
CA TRP A 228 -5.90 13.06 -4.46
C TRP A 228 -7.31 13.32 -4.99
N SER A 229 -7.88 12.35 -5.71
CA SER A 229 -9.22 12.44 -6.29
C SER A 229 -9.79 11.07 -6.65
N VAL A 230 -10.92 10.71 -6.05
CA VAL A 230 -11.65 9.46 -6.41
C VAL A 230 -12.33 9.56 -7.78
N PRO A 231 -13.01 10.67 -8.15
CA PRO A 231 -13.66 10.78 -9.46
C PRO A 231 -12.67 10.76 -10.63
N TYR A 232 -11.45 11.25 -10.41
CA TYR A 232 -10.40 11.35 -11.43
C TYR A 232 -9.31 10.27 -11.29
N LEU A 233 -9.42 9.36 -10.31
CA LEU A 233 -8.39 8.36 -10.00
C LEU A 233 -6.98 8.96 -9.82
N HIS A 234 -6.92 10.21 -9.36
CA HIS A 234 -5.67 10.90 -9.08
C HIS A 234 -5.15 10.48 -7.70
N ASN A 235 -3.97 9.86 -7.65
CA ASN A 235 -3.37 9.31 -6.42
C ASN A 235 -4.35 8.42 -5.62
N THR A 236 -5.27 7.76 -6.33
CA THR A 236 -6.26 6.83 -5.78
C THR A 236 -6.61 5.78 -6.82
N LYS A 237 -6.73 4.53 -6.39
CA LYS A 237 -7.28 3.43 -7.18
C LYS A 237 -8.64 3.02 -6.65
N LEU A 238 -9.44 2.39 -7.52
CA LEU A 238 -10.69 1.77 -7.14
C LEU A 238 -10.58 0.27 -7.36
N ILE A 239 -11.00 -0.51 -6.36
CA ILE A 239 -11.10 -1.97 -6.43
C ILE A 239 -12.49 -2.42 -5.99
N ALA A 240 -13.03 -3.49 -6.56
CA ALA A 240 -14.33 -4.03 -6.20
C ALA A 240 -14.34 -5.55 -6.38
N ALA A 241 -15.26 -6.27 -5.72
CA ALA A 241 -15.39 -7.71 -5.91
C ALA A 241 -15.85 -8.05 -7.33
N ASP A 242 -16.73 -7.22 -7.91
CA ASP A 242 -17.30 -7.40 -9.24
C ASP A 242 -17.80 -6.06 -9.81
N SER A 243 -18.59 -6.10 -10.91
CA SER A 243 -19.15 -4.93 -11.59
C SER A 243 -20.29 -4.22 -10.85
N PHE A 244 -20.96 -4.87 -9.90
CA PHE A 244 -22.18 -4.40 -9.22
C PHE A 244 -21.94 -3.93 -7.78
N THR A 245 -20.82 -4.33 -7.20
CA THR A 245 -20.39 -3.93 -5.87
C THR A 245 -19.85 -2.50 -5.84
N LEU A 246 -20.14 -1.78 -4.75
CA LEU A 246 -19.53 -0.47 -4.51
C LEU A 246 -18.01 -0.64 -4.40
N PRO A 247 -17.21 0.15 -5.14
CA PRO A 247 -15.77 0.04 -5.09
C PRO A 247 -15.20 0.63 -3.79
N HIS A 248 -14.07 0.10 -3.37
CA HIS A 248 -13.24 0.67 -2.31
C HIS A 248 -12.20 1.62 -2.92
N ALA A 249 -12.02 2.78 -2.29
CA ALA A 249 -10.99 3.74 -2.67
C ALA A 249 -9.68 3.44 -1.93
N VAL A 250 -8.59 3.26 -2.68
CA VAL A 250 -7.26 2.91 -2.17
C VAL A 250 -6.26 4.02 -2.52
N PRO A 251 -5.78 4.80 -1.54
CA PRO A 251 -4.85 5.90 -1.79
C PRO A 251 -3.43 5.37 -2.07
N TYR A 252 -2.67 6.12 -2.87
CA TYR A 252 -1.24 5.89 -3.11
C TYR A 252 -0.56 7.20 -3.56
N ASP A 253 0.77 7.18 -3.74
CA ASP A 253 1.58 8.37 -4.07
C ASP A 253 1.45 9.45 -2.97
N PHE A 254 2.19 9.26 -1.87
CA PHE A 254 2.05 10.07 -0.65
C PHE A 254 3.10 11.16 -0.52
N ASP A 255 3.90 11.38 -1.55
CA ASP A 255 5.02 12.33 -1.52
C ASP A 255 4.61 13.77 -1.30
N HIS A 256 3.42 14.13 -1.78
CA HIS A 256 2.83 15.45 -1.59
C HIS A 256 2.16 15.64 -0.22
N ALA A 257 2.21 14.64 0.67
CA ALA A 257 1.67 14.76 2.01
C ALA A 257 2.50 15.73 2.88
N GLY A 258 1.82 16.58 3.65
CA GLY A 258 2.46 17.50 4.59
C GLY A 258 3.43 16.84 5.57
N ILE A 259 3.15 15.61 6.02
CA ILE A 259 4.03 14.87 6.92
C ILE A 259 5.36 14.44 6.25
N VAL A 260 5.41 14.30 4.92
CA VAL A 260 6.64 13.93 4.19
C VAL A 260 7.60 15.12 4.10
N GLU A 261 7.07 16.35 4.10
CA GLU A 261 7.84 17.60 4.00
C GLU A 261 8.79 17.61 2.79
N ALA A 262 8.35 17.07 1.66
CA ALA A 262 9.09 17.17 0.39
C ALA A 262 9.11 18.62 -0.08
N HIS A 263 10.29 19.16 -0.42
CA HIS A 263 10.43 20.58 -0.77
C HIS A 263 9.74 20.93 -2.09
N TYR A 264 9.60 19.97 -2.99
CA TYR A 264 8.90 20.15 -4.26
C TYR A 264 7.38 19.99 -4.13
N ALA A 265 6.86 19.56 -2.98
CA ALA A 265 5.44 19.32 -2.79
C ALA A 265 4.70 20.62 -2.47
N TYR A 266 3.72 20.93 -3.32
CA TYR A 266 2.82 22.07 -3.13
C TYR A 266 1.37 21.58 -3.16
N PRO A 267 0.48 22.19 -2.35
CA PRO A 267 -0.94 21.87 -2.44
C PRO A 267 -1.47 22.30 -3.82
N PRO A 268 -2.50 21.60 -4.36
CA PRO A 268 -3.20 22.03 -5.56
C PRO A 268 -3.65 23.50 -5.45
N GLN A 269 -3.32 24.31 -6.45
CA GLN A 269 -3.50 25.77 -6.41
C GLN A 269 -4.96 26.17 -6.16
N GLU A 270 -5.89 25.39 -6.71
CA GLU A 270 -7.33 25.60 -6.61
C GLU A 270 -7.83 25.54 -5.16
N LEU A 271 -7.04 24.93 -4.26
CA LEU A 271 -7.34 24.87 -2.84
C LEU A 271 -6.98 26.17 -2.10
N GLY A 272 -6.10 27.03 -2.64
CA GLY A 272 -5.65 28.24 -1.95
C GLY A 272 -5.01 27.96 -0.58
N LEU A 273 -4.32 26.82 -0.43
CA LEU A 273 -3.48 26.51 0.72
C LEU A 273 -2.11 27.15 0.53
N SER A 274 -1.52 27.68 1.60
CA SER A 274 -0.16 28.22 1.52
C SER A 274 0.93 27.14 1.57
N SER A 275 0.60 25.98 2.16
CA SER A 275 1.54 24.91 2.44
C SER A 275 0.84 23.55 2.51
N THR A 276 1.56 22.47 2.18
CA THR A 276 1.11 21.08 2.41
C THR A 276 0.96 20.77 3.91
N LYS A 277 1.57 21.56 4.81
CA LYS A 277 1.39 21.42 6.26
C LYS A 277 0.04 21.94 6.76
N GLU A 278 -0.66 22.76 5.96
CA GLU A 278 -2.03 23.17 6.28
C GLU A 278 -3.01 22.04 5.95
N ARG A 279 -3.54 21.37 6.97
CA ARG A 279 -4.47 20.26 6.77
C ARG A 279 -5.79 20.73 6.21
N ARG A 280 -6.36 19.89 5.33
CA ARG A 280 -7.73 20.07 4.86
C ARG A 280 -8.46 18.76 4.69
N TYR A 281 -9.60 18.64 5.34
CA TYR A 281 -10.50 17.53 5.11
C TYR A 281 -11.16 17.71 3.73
N ARG A 282 -11.00 16.72 2.85
CA ARG A 282 -11.53 16.71 1.47
C ARG A 282 -12.50 15.55 1.21
N GLY A 283 -12.99 14.89 2.26
CA GLY A 283 -14.09 13.94 2.11
C GLY A 283 -15.40 14.65 1.77
N TYR A 284 -16.43 13.89 1.36
CA TYR A 284 -17.74 14.48 1.05
C TYR A 284 -18.44 14.97 2.33
N CYS A 285 -19.45 15.83 2.17
CA CYS A 285 -20.20 16.38 3.29
C CYS A 285 -20.89 15.30 4.12
N LEU A 286 -20.60 15.29 5.43
CA LEU A 286 -21.33 14.54 6.44
C LEU A 286 -21.71 15.49 7.58
N THR A 287 -22.97 15.92 7.61
CA THR A 287 -23.48 16.83 8.63
C THR A 287 -23.53 16.18 10.02
N ASN A 288 -23.78 14.88 10.08
CA ASN A 288 -23.76 14.12 11.32
C ASN A 288 -22.37 13.56 11.61
N THR A 289 -21.61 14.22 12.49
CA THR A 289 -20.25 13.80 12.88
C THR A 289 -20.21 12.44 13.58
N LYS A 290 -21.33 11.93 14.10
CA LYS A 290 -21.40 10.58 14.69
C LYS A 290 -21.10 9.49 13.68
N LEU A 291 -21.27 9.75 12.38
CA LEU A 291 -20.91 8.82 11.30
C LEU A 291 -19.40 8.55 11.22
N PHE A 292 -18.56 9.38 11.86
CA PHE A 292 -17.13 9.15 11.96
C PHE A 292 -16.72 8.33 13.19
N HIS A 293 -17.64 7.95 14.08
CA HIS A 293 -17.32 7.34 15.37
C HIS A 293 -16.35 6.16 15.24
N ASP A 294 -16.68 5.19 14.39
CA ASP A 294 -15.89 3.96 14.25
C ASP A 294 -14.56 4.23 13.55
N VAL A 295 -14.55 5.18 12.59
CA VAL A 295 -13.32 5.66 11.95
C VAL A 295 -12.40 6.28 13.00
N LEU A 296 -12.88 7.23 13.80
CA LEU A 296 -12.08 7.89 14.84
C LEU A 296 -11.56 6.90 15.89
N ALA A 297 -12.35 5.87 16.24
CA ALA A 297 -11.92 4.83 17.15
C ALA A 297 -10.69 4.05 16.63
N ILE A 298 -10.61 3.81 15.32
CA ILE A 298 -9.44 3.16 14.69
C ILE A 298 -8.20 4.03 14.83
N PHE A 299 -8.27 5.32 14.49
CA PHE A 299 -7.12 6.24 14.63
C PHE A 299 -6.68 6.36 16.09
N LYS A 300 -7.62 6.48 17.04
CA LYS A 300 -7.30 6.55 18.47
C LYS A 300 -6.60 5.27 18.96
N ARG A 301 -7.04 4.10 18.50
CA ARG A 301 -6.41 2.81 18.82
C ARG A 301 -4.97 2.73 18.34
N HIS A 302 -4.70 3.15 17.10
CA HIS A 302 -3.36 3.09 16.49
C HIS A 302 -2.48 4.30 16.78
N LYS A 303 -2.89 5.20 17.70
CA LYS A 303 -2.09 6.38 18.06
C LYS A 303 -0.66 6.01 18.40
N ILE A 304 -0.46 5.07 19.31
CA ILE A 304 0.89 4.69 19.75
C ILE A 304 1.68 4.02 18.61
N ASP A 305 1.03 3.20 17.78
CA ASP A 305 1.68 2.51 16.66
C ASP A 305 2.19 3.50 15.63
N PHE A 306 1.39 4.53 15.29
CA PHE A 306 1.82 5.60 14.38
C PHE A 306 3.03 6.36 14.89
N TYR A 307 3.10 6.65 16.19
CA TYR A 307 4.26 7.36 16.75
C TYR A 307 5.49 6.45 16.71
N LYS A 308 5.33 5.17 17.06
CA LYS A 308 6.41 4.18 17.04
C LYS A 308 7.03 4.00 15.66
N LEU A 309 6.23 4.06 14.59
CA LEU A 309 6.75 4.02 13.21
C LEU A 309 7.82 5.10 12.97
N TYR A 310 7.67 6.30 13.54
CA TYR A 310 8.66 7.37 13.41
C TYR A 310 9.76 7.30 14.47
N THR A 311 9.40 7.10 15.75
CA THR A 311 10.38 7.14 16.85
C THR A 311 11.35 5.98 16.82
N ASN A 312 10.97 4.84 16.23
CA ASN A 312 11.82 3.66 16.13
C ASN A 312 12.56 3.56 14.78
N CYS A 313 12.33 4.51 13.85
CA CYS A 313 12.99 4.48 12.55
C CYS A 313 14.39 5.10 12.64
N GLN A 314 15.42 4.26 12.63
CA GLN A 314 16.83 4.67 12.72
C GLN A 314 17.32 5.54 11.53
N TYR A 315 16.58 5.54 10.42
CA TYR A 315 16.94 6.29 9.21
C TYR A 315 16.46 7.74 9.23
N LEU A 316 15.68 8.13 10.23
CA LEU A 316 15.16 9.48 10.34
C LEU A 316 16.02 10.36 11.26
N PRO A 317 16.33 11.60 10.87
CA PRO A 317 17.01 12.52 11.77
C PRO A 317 16.08 12.91 12.92
N ALA A 318 16.63 13.02 14.14
CA ALA A 318 15.86 13.34 15.35
C ALA A 318 15.01 14.62 15.23
N ARG A 319 15.51 15.63 14.49
CA ARG A 319 14.75 16.86 14.19
C ARG A 319 13.46 16.57 13.42
N TYR A 320 13.52 15.67 12.44
CA TYR A 320 12.34 15.29 11.66
C TYR A 320 11.38 14.42 12.49
N ILE A 321 11.89 13.48 13.30
CA ILE A 321 11.05 12.69 14.22
C ILE A 321 10.21 13.63 15.09
N LYS A 322 10.83 14.66 15.69
CA LYS A 322 10.12 15.69 16.47
C LYS A 322 9.09 16.46 15.64
N SER A 323 9.40 16.79 14.38
CA SER A 323 8.45 17.46 13.47
C SER A 323 7.24 16.58 13.18
N ALA A 324 7.47 15.31 12.80
CA ALA A 324 6.44 14.34 12.47
C ALA A 324 5.54 14.04 13.67
N THR A 325 6.10 13.82 14.86
CA THR A 325 5.30 13.57 16.07
C THR A 325 4.47 14.79 16.46
N LYS A 326 5.02 16.01 16.36
CA LYS A 326 4.25 17.24 16.57
C LYS A 326 3.13 17.38 15.54
N PHE A 327 3.41 17.05 14.28
CA PHE A 327 2.38 17.05 13.24
C PHE A 327 1.25 16.10 13.62
N LEU A 328 1.55 14.87 14.08
CA LEU A 328 0.54 13.92 14.58
C LEU A 328 -0.20 14.44 15.82
N ASP A 329 0.49 15.10 16.76
CA ASP A 329 -0.14 15.69 17.95
C ASP A 329 -1.26 16.67 17.56
N ASP A 330 -1.01 17.56 16.59
CA ASP A 330 -2.00 18.52 16.10
C ASP A 330 -3.25 17.82 15.51
N PHE A 331 -3.07 16.68 14.84
CA PHE A 331 -4.18 15.86 14.35
C PHE A 331 -4.98 15.26 15.52
N TYR A 332 -4.29 14.67 16.50
CA TYR A 332 -4.94 14.07 17.66
C TYR A 332 -5.64 15.10 18.55
N GLU A 333 -5.11 16.32 18.66
CA GLU A 333 -5.78 17.42 19.34
C GLU A 333 -7.10 17.76 18.64
N THR A 334 -7.11 17.76 17.31
CA THR A 334 -8.30 18.02 16.51
C THR A 334 -9.36 16.94 16.70
N ILE A 335 -9.01 15.65 16.52
CA ILE A 335 -10.00 14.56 16.58
C ILE A 335 -10.47 14.20 18.00
N ASN A 336 -9.77 14.69 19.03
CA ASN A 336 -10.20 14.54 20.43
C ASN A 336 -11.07 15.70 20.93
N SER A 337 -11.24 16.76 20.14
CA SER A 337 -12.14 17.87 20.45
C SER A 337 -13.36 17.85 19.52
N PRO A 338 -14.58 17.58 20.03
CA PRO A 338 -15.78 17.59 19.19
C PRO A 338 -15.97 18.89 18.39
N LYS A 339 -15.64 20.03 19.01
CA LYS A 339 -15.71 21.35 18.38
C LYS A 339 -14.68 21.49 17.25
N LYS A 340 -13.39 21.20 17.50
CA LYS A 340 -12.34 21.30 16.47
C LYS A 340 -12.60 20.33 15.33
N PHE A 341 -13.02 19.11 15.66
CA PHE A 341 -13.38 18.10 14.67
C PHE A 341 -14.51 18.55 13.75
N ALA A 342 -15.63 19.04 14.31
CA ALA A 342 -16.77 19.52 13.54
C ALA A 342 -16.38 20.69 12.61
N VAL A 343 -15.50 21.60 13.06
CA VAL A 343 -14.96 22.67 12.20
C VAL A 343 -14.10 22.09 11.08
N ALA A 344 -13.18 21.18 11.40
CA ALA A 344 -12.25 20.60 10.43
C ALA A 344 -12.98 19.81 9.32
N THR A 345 -14.01 19.05 9.65
CA THR A 345 -14.76 18.21 8.69
C THR A 345 -16.01 18.89 8.14
N GLY A 346 -16.39 20.08 8.65
CA GLY A 346 -17.60 20.78 8.24
C GLY A 346 -17.48 21.56 6.94
N ARG A 347 -16.25 21.86 6.48
CA ARG A 347 -16.01 22.65 5.26
C ARG A 347 -16.75 22.12 4.02
N PRO A 348 -16.72 20.81 3.69
CA PRO A 348 -17.45 20.26 2.53
C PRO A 348 -18.97 20.45 2.61
N CYS A 349 -19.54 20.71 3.79
CA CYS A 349 -20.97 20.95 3.97
C CYS A 349 -21.38 22.41 3.79
N ASN A 350 -20.41 23.33 3.77
CA ASN A 350 -20.70 24.75 3.64
C ASN A 350 -20.76 25.14 2.15
N LYS A 351 -21.97 25.47 1.69
CA LYS A 351 -22.29 25.88 0.31
C LYS A 351 -21.52 27.11 -0.18
N GLN A 352 -20.90 27.89 0.71
CA GLN A 352 -20.03 29.02 0.36
C GLN A 352 -18.67 28.57 -0.21
N TYR A 353 -18.25 27.34 0.08
CA TYR A 353 -17.07 26.75 -0.54
C TYR A 353 -17.50 25.96 -1.77
N VAL A 354 -16.90 26.31 -2.91
CA VAL A 354 -17.01 25.48 -4.12
C VAL A 354 -16.20 24.21 -3.87
N ASP A 355 -16.79 23.04 -4.14
CA ASP A 355 -16.06 21.78 -4.11
C ASP A 355 -14.98 21.79 -5.18
N VAL A 356 -13.73 21.91 -4.74
CA VAL A 356 -12.56 21.89 -5.60
C VAL A 356 -12.18 20.44 -5.87
N VAL A 357 -12.46 19.99 -7.09
CA VAL A 357 -12.05 18.68 -7.56
C VAL A 357 -10.68 18.77 -8.22
N VAL A 358 -9.68 18.26 -7.52
CA VAL A 358 -8.34 18.05 -8.06
C VAL A 358 -8.44 17.00 -9.15
N LYS A 359 -8.09 17.34 -10.39
CA LYS A 359 -8.15 16.40 -11.52
C LYS A 359 -6.84 15.62 -11.71
N GLY A 360 -5.79 16.02 -11.00
CA GLY A 360 -4.42 15.60 -11.28
C GLY A 360 -3.86 16.30 -12.51
N LEU A 361 -2.56 16.10 -12.75
CA LEU A 361 -1.99 16.38 -14.07
C LEU A 361 -2.60 15.37 -15.04
N GLN A 362 -3.10 15.82 -16.20
CA GLN A 362 -3.64 14.91 -17.22
C GLN A 362 -2.62 13.79 -17.46
N SER A 363 -3.00 12.55 -17.14
CA SER A 363 -2.24 11.38 -17.52
C SER A 363 -2.44 11.16 -19.01
N ASP A 364 -1.35 11.22 -19.78
CA ASP A 364 -1.30 10.64 -21.13
C ASP A 364 -1.60 9.13 -21.09
#